data_AF-A0A1Y2TKX9-F1
#
_entry.id   AF-A0A1Y2TKX9-F1
#
_cell.length_a   1.000
_cell.length_b   1.000
_cell.length_c   1.000
_cell.angle_alpha   90.00
_cell.angle_beta   90.00
_cell.angle_gamma   90.00
#
_symmetry.space_group_name_H-M   'P 1'
#
loop_
_entity.id
_entity.type
_entity.pdbx_description
1 polymer ?
#
loop_
_entity_poly.entity_id
_entity_poly.type
_entity_poly.pdbx_seq_one_letter_code
_entity_poly.pdbx_strand_id
1 'polypeptide(L)'
;MSDQSSFTIFSLLPTELRLQIWRHSCHSRVVEVIYDTQNDRCTSSTAPPATLHACRESRFEALRIYKRSFGTKSHEPRIYFCPDIDTLYLPRPKYMGYDDALRSFTELVLDTDDTLNLALDYVRPDIRRPWETYNKYVLMQSFPKVKEVDLVLDTDAQAEECTHEDHEDIGLVDPAGDIAALCRILSAVKESFFYEVGSSYTVGDTKEEFFEQPALPPLVLKSKVMTPHRESGMAVSACG
;
A
#
# COMPACT_ATOMS: atom_id res chain seq x y z
N MET A 1 38.75 -11.29 -23.46
CA MET A 1 37.83 -11.00 -22.36
C MET A 1 36.76 -10.06 -22.92
N SER A 2 35.67 -10.63 -23.43
CA SER A 2 34.56 -9.88 -24.01
C SER A 2 33.55 -9.58 -22.90
N ASP A 3 33.33 -8.29 -22.66
CA ASP A 3 32.40 -7.74 -21.68
C ASP A 3 30.95 -8.15 -22.03
N GLN A 4 30.36 -9.06 -21.26
CA GLN A 4 29.05 -9.68 -21.50
C GLN A 4 27.90 -8.94 -20.80
N SER A 5 28.06 -7.66 -20.48
CA SER A 5 27.09 -6.88 -19.69
C SER A 5 26.27 -5.85 -20.49
N SER A 6 26.26 -5.91 -21.82
CA SER A 6 25.43 -5.01 -22.63
C SER A 6 24.36 -5.77 -23.42
N PHE A 7 23.08 -5.54 -23.05
CA PHE A 7 21.94 -6.01 -23.83
C PHE A 7 21.73 -5.09 -25.04
N THR A 8 22.60 -5.24 -26.05
CA THR A 8 22.65 -4.35 -27.23
C THR A 8 21.53 -4.59 -28.24
N ILE A 9 20.78 -5.69 -28.11
CA ILE A 9 19.75 -6.09 -29.08
C ILE A 9 18.48 -5.26 -28.89
N PHE A 10 18.22 -4.69 -27.70
CA PHE A 10 17.00 -3.93 -27.44
C PHE A 10 16.82 -2.75 -28.41
N SER A 11 17.89 -2.01 -28.68
CA SER A 11 17.85 -0.83 -29.57
C SER A 11 17.63 -1.19 -31.04
N LEU A 12 17.85 -2.44 -31.42
CA LEU A 12 17.62 -2.94 -32.78
C LEU A 12 16.14 -3.29 -33.02
N LEU A 13 15.32 -3.36 -31.97
CA LEU A 13 13.89 -3.59 -32.12
C LEU A 13 13.20 -2.36 -32.73
N PRO A 14 12.20 -2.57 -33.61
CA PRO A 14 11.29 -1.52 -34.03
C PRO A 14 10.72 -0.74 -32.84
N THR A 15 10.54 0.57 -33.02
CA THR A 15 10.10 1.48 -31.95
C THR A 15 8.81 1.01 -31.29
N GLU A 16 7.86 0.49 -32.08
CA GLU A 16 6.59 -0.03 -31.58
C GLU A 16 6.81 -1.14 -30.55
N LEU A 17 7.73 -2.07 -30.83
CA LEU A 17 8.05 -3.17 -29.91
C LEU A 17 8.75 -2.66 -28.65
N ARG A 18 9.69 -1.71 -28.78
CA ARG A 18 10.38 -1.12 -27.62
C ARG A 18 9.40 -0.42 -26.68
N LEU A 19 8.47 0.36 -27.24
CA LEU A 19 7.42 1.04 -26.46
C LEU A 19 6.47 0.03 -25.79
N GLN A 20 6.09 -1.04 -26.47
CA GLN A 20 5.28 -2.11 -25.87
C GLN A 20 6.03 -2.78 -24.71
N ILE A 21 7.32 -3.09 -24.87
CA ILE A 21 8.15 -3.64 -23.80
C ILE A 21 8.17 -2.70 -22.59
N TRP A 22 8.37 -1.39 -22.80
CA TRP A 22 8.35 -0.43 -21.68
C TRP A 22 7.00 -0.39 -20.96
N ARG A 23 5.89 -0.39 -21.70
CA ARG A 23 4.54 -0.43 -21.10
C ARG A 23 4.32 -1.69 -20.27
N HIS A 24 4.75 -2.84 -20.80
CA HIS A 24 4.62 -4.13 -20.11
C HIS A 24 5.68 -4.36 -19.02
N SER A 25 6.74 -3.55 -18.96
CA SER A 25 7.74 -3.61 -17.89
C SER A 25 7.29 -2.93 -16.60
N CYS A 26 6.20 -2.15 -16.65
CA CYS A 26 5.58 -1.60 -15.46
C CYS A 26 4.85 -2.73 -14.72
N HIS A 27 5.15 -2.91 -13.44
CA HIS A 27 4.58 -3.97 -12.62
C HIS A 27 3.84 -3.37 -11.43
N SER A 28 2.88 -4.11 -10.90
CA SER A 28 2.23 -3.78 -9.63
C SER A 28 3.26 -3.80 -8.50
N ARG A 29 3.06 -2.93 -7.52
CA ARG A 29 3.86 -2.82 -6.30
C ARG A 29 3.04 -2.20 -5.19
N VAL A 30 3.50 -2.38 -3.97
CA VAL A 30 2.91 -1.80 -2.78
C VAL A 30 3.66 -0.51 -2.47
N VAL A 31 2.96 0.62 -2.54
CA VAL A 31 3.53 1.93 -2.25
C VAL A 31 3.14 2.29 -0.82
N GLU A 32 4.10 2.16 0.08
CA GLU A 32 3.95 2.58 1.46
C GLU A 32 3.94 4.11 1.53
N VAL A 33 2.92 4.70 2.15
CA VAL A 33 2.82 6.14 2.34
C VAL A 33 2.63 6.46 3.82
N ILE A 34 3.60 7.19 4.37
CA ILE A 34 3.58 7.66 5.75
C ILE A 34 3.35 9.17 5.71
N TYR A 35 2.24 9.61 6.30
CA TYR A 35 1.96 11.03 6.49
C TYR A 35 2.55 11.51 7.82
N ASP A 36 3.51 12.41 7.73
CA ASP A 36 4.11 13.10 8.87
C ASP A 36 3.32 14.37 9.17
N THR A 37 2.53 14.32 10.23
CA THR A 37 1.69 15.42 10.70
C THR A 37 2.47 16.62 11.20
N GLN A 38 3.70 16.43 11.70
CA GLN A 38 4.51 17.51 12.25
C GLN A 38 5.10 18.38 11.14
N ASN A 39 5.50 17.74 10.05
CA ASN A 39 6.09 18.40 8.89
C ASN A 39 5.11 18.60 7.73
N ASP A 40 3.85 18.16 7.88
CA ASP A 40 2.81 18.16 6.86
C ASP A 40 3.31 17.57 5.52
N ARG A 41 3.99 16.42 5.55
CA ARG A 41 4.56 15.80 4.34
C ARG A 41 4.27 14.30 4.28
N CYS A 42 4.14 13.79 3.07
CA CYS A 42 4.15 12.35 2.82
C CYS A 42 5.55 11.86 2.50
N THR A 43 5.90 10.69 3.03
CA THR A 43 7.15 9.96 2.73
C THR A 43 6.85 8.52 2.35
N SER A 44 7.77 7.89 1.64
CA SER A 44 7.67 6.50 1.21
C SER A 44 9.05 5.87 1.23
N SER A 45 9.11 4.63 1.75
CA SER A 45 10.30 3.77 1.67
C SER A 45 10.41 3.04 0.32
N THR A 46 9.29 2.95 -0.41
CA THR A 46 9.19 2.23 -1.69
C THR A 46 10.01 2.93 -2.78
N ALA A 47 10.87 2.15 -3.44
CA ALA A 47 11.67 2.67 -4.55
C ALA A 47 10.80 3.16 -5.72
N PRO A 48 11.17 4.26 -6.41
CA PRO A 48 10.51 4.66 -7.64
C PRO A 48 10.60 3.54 -8.70
N PRO A 49 9.61 3.42 -9.63
CA PRO A 49 9.67 2.39 -10.66
C PRO A 49 10.98 2.46 -11.45
N ALA A 50 11.65 1.31 -11.61
CA ALA A 50 12.92 1.22 -12.35
C ALA A 50 12.81 1.80 -13.78
N THR A 51 11.62 1.71 -14.37
CA THR A 51 11.31 2.28 -15.69
C THR A 51 11.47 3.80 -15.77
N LEU A 52 11.38 4.54 -14.65
CA LEU A 52 11.66 5.98 -14.61
C LEU A 52 13.14 6.33 -14.70
N HIS A 53 14.02 5.34 -14.46
CA HIS A 53 15.46 5.51 -14.33
C HIS A 53 16.27 4.72 -15.37
N ALA A 54 15.67 3.76 -16.06
CA ALA A 54 16.36 2.91 -17.04
C ALA A 54 16.97 3.70 -18.22
N CYS A 55 16.18 4.50 -18.93
CA CYS A 55 16.65 5.36 -20.02
C CYS A 55 15.61 6.45 -20.35
N ARG A 56 15.95 7.38 -21.27
CA ARG A 56 15.07 8.48 -21.67
C ARG A 56 13.74 8.00 -22.27
N GLU A 57 13.77 6.96 -23.09
CA GLU A 57 12.56 6.39 -23.71
C GLU A 57 11.66 5.72 -22.68
N SER A 58 12.25 4.88 -21.82
CA SER A 58 11.53 4.23 -20.71
C SER A 58 10.90 5.27 -19.78
N ARG A 59 11.64 6.31 -19.41
CA ARG A 59 11.12 7.40 -18.57
C ARG A 59 9.95 8.12 -19.23
N PHE A 60 10.04 8.38 -20.53
CA PHE A 60 8.94 9.03 -21.26
C PHE A 60 7.68 8.17 -21.24
N GLU A 61 7.77 6.86 -21.49
CA GLU A 61 6.61 5.97 -21.44
C GLU A 61 6.07 5.79 -20.01
N ALA A 62 6.95 5.64 -19.02
CA ALA A 62 6.55 5.46 -17.62
C ALA A 62 5.80 6.70 -17.06
N LEU A 63 6.22 7.92 -17.41
CA LEU A 63 5.55 9.16 -17.00
C LEU A 63 4.16 9.35 -17.61
N ARG A 64 3.73 8.47 -18.54
CA ARG A 64 2.36 8.49 -19.07
C ARG A 64 1.36 7.86 -18.10
N ILE A 65 1.83 6.98 -17.21
CA ILE A 65 0.99 6.24 -16.27
C ILE A 65 1.29 6.59 -14.81
N TYR A 66 2.56 6.81 -14.46
CA TYR A 66 2.96 7.20 -13.11
C TYR A 66 2.91 8.71 -12.97
N LYS A 67 2.13 9.18 -12.00
CA LYS A 67 2.09 10.58 -11.59
C LYS A 67 2.77 10.73 -10.25
N ARG A 68 3.26 11.93 -9.96
CA ARG A 68 3.63 12.27 -8.58
C ARG A 68 2.34 12.54 -7.83
N SER A 69 2.12 11.81 -6.74
CA SER A 69 0.92 11.89 -5.90
C SER A 69 1.30 12.14 -4.43
N PHE A 70 0.26 12.25 -3.60
CA PHE A 70 0.36 12.40 -2.15
C PHE A 70 1.04 13.69 -1.71
N GLY A 71 0.76 14.78 -2.42
CA GLY A 71 1.09 16.13 -1.98
C GLY A 71 0.22 16.54 -0.80
N THR A 72 0.61 17.61 -0.12
CA THR A 72 -0.13 18.20 0.99
C THR A 72 -0.32 19.70 0.71
N LYS A 73 -0.93 20.42 1.66
CA LYS A 73 -1.03 21.88 1.55
C LYS A 73 0.34 22.55 1.59
N SER A 74 1.29 21.99 2.34
CA SER A 74 2.61 22.56 2.53
C SER A 74 3.67 22.01 1.56
N HIS A 75 3.44 20.83 0.97
CA HIS A 75 4.45 20.14 0.18
C HIS A 75 3.91 19.58 -1.14
N GLU A 76 4.64 19.85 -2.23
CA GLU A 76 4.35 19.25 -3.54
C GLU A 76 4.45 17.70 -3.50
N PRO A 77 3.66 17.00 -4.34
CA PRO A 77 3.72 15.55 -4.45
C PRO A 77 5.08 15.07 -4.98
N ARG A 78 5.63 14.02 -4.37
CA ARG A 78 6.96 13.46 -4.70
C ARG A 78 6.97 11.97 -4.98
N ILE A 79 5.95 11.24 -4.54
CA ILE A 79 5.88 9.79 -4.63
C ILE A 79 5.25 9.44 -5.98
N TYR A 80 5.95 8.67 -6.81
CA TYR A 80 5.36 8.17 -8.04
C TYR A 80 4.32 7.10 -7.73
N PHE A 81 3.12 7.24 -8.25
CA PHE A 81 1.99 6.35 -8.03
C PHE A 81 1.18 6.19 -9.31
N CYS A 82 0.71 4.97 -9.57
CA CYS A 82 -0.22 4.68 -10.66
C CYS A 82 -1.44 3.93 -10.07
N PRO A 83 -2.61 4.59 -9.91
CA PRO A 83 -3.75 3.98 -9.22
C PRO A 83 -4.29 2.70 -9.86
N ASP A 84 -4.05 2.50 -11.17
CA ASP A 84 -4.51 1.32 -11.91
C ASP A 84 -3.70 0.04 -11.59
N ILE A 85 -2.46 0.17 -11.09
CA ILE A 85 -1.55 -0.97 -10.85
C ILE A 85 -0.93 -0.99 -9.46
N ASP A 86 -0.72 0.17 -8.83
CA ASP A 86 -0.12 0.28 -7.51
C ASP A 86 -1.18 0.04 -6.43
N THR A 87 -0.73 -0.48 -5.28
CA THR A 87 -1.53 -0.55 -4.06
C THR A 87 -1.04 0.49 -3.08
N LEU A 88 -1.94 1.38 -2.62
CA LEU A 88 -1.63 2.34 -1.57
C LEU A 88 -1.64 1.61 -0.22
N TYR A 89 -0.51 1.54 0.45
CA TYR A 89 -0.41 0.96 1.79
C TYR A 89 -0.20 2.05 2.83
N LEU A 90 -1.12 2.12 3.80
CA LEU A 90 -1.05 3.04 4.94
C LEU A 90 -0.72 2.24 6.21
N PRO A 91 0.57 2.17 6.59
CA PRO A 91 1.00 1.36 7.73
C PRO A 91 0.49 1.95 9.04
N ARG A 92 0.36 1.10 10.05
CA ARG A 92 -0.06 1.51 11.39
C ARG A 92 1.08 2.24 12.12
N PRO A 93 0.88 3.49 12.57
CA PRO A 93 1.82 4.18 13.45
C PRO A 93 2.01 3.43 14.77
N LYS A 94 3.28 3.22 15.17
CA LYS A 94 3.63 2.43 16.37
C LYS A 94 2.99 2.95 17.66
N TYR A 95 2.93 4.26 17.84
CA TYR A 95 2.51 4.88 19.11
C TYR A 95 0.99 5.05 19.22
N MET A 96 0.39 5.73 18.24
CA MET A 96 -1.03 6.13 18.27
C MET A 96 -1.95 5.18 17.50
N GLY A 97 -1.42 4.23 16.73
CA GLY A 97 -2.23 3.41 15.81
C GLY A 97 -2.89 4.28 14.74
N TYR A 98 -4.02 3.82 14.21
CA TYR A 98 -4.85 4.60 13.27
C TYR A 98 -5.57 5.76 13.99
N ASP A 99 -4.87 6.88 14.16
CA ASP A 99 -5.36 8.08 14.84
C ASP A 99 -6.21 9.00 13.93
N ASP A 100 -6.51 10.20 14.43
CA ASP A 100 -7.33 11.18 13.71
C ASP A 100 -6.67 11.68 12.41
N ALA A 101 -5.34 11.76 12.36
CA ALA A 101 -4.65 12.19 11.15
C ALA A 101 -4.80 11.16 10.03
N LEU A 102 -4.69 9.87 10.36
CA LEU A 102 -4.98 8.80 9.40
C LEU A 102 -6.46 8.73 9.04
N ARG A 103 -7.37 8.97 9.99
CA ARG A 103 -8.81 9.09 9.67
C ARG A 103 -9.09 10.16 8.61
N SER A 104 -8.45 11.33 8.74
CA SER A 104 -8.58 12.46 7.80
C SER A 104 -7.56 12.45 6.67
N PHE A 105 -6.93 11.30 6.37
CA PHE A 105 -5.83 11.22 5.39
C PHE A 105 -6.19 11.84 4.04
N THR A 106 -7.36 11.53 3.47
CA THR A 106 -7.78 12.05 2.15
C THR A 106 -8.16 13.54 2.18
N GLU A 107 -8.40 14.13 3.35
CA GLU A 107 -8.61 15.58 3.52
C GLU A 107 -7.28 16.35 3.61
N LEU A 108 -6.24 15.69 4.12
CA LEU A 108 -4.91 16.26 4.35
C LEU A 108 -3.96 16.03 3.17
N VAL A 109 -4.17 14.93 2.43
CA VAL A 109 -3.32 14.47 1.34
C VAL A 109 -4.07 14.51 0.01
N LEU A 110 -3.47 15.22 -0.94
CA LEU A 110 -4.00 15.43 -2.29
C LEU A 110 -3.80 14.19 -3.17
N ASP A 111 -4.57 14.14 -4.27
CA ASP A 111 -4.47 13.11 -5.31
C ASP A 111 -4.76 11.67 -4.82
N THR A 112 -5.68 11.53 -3.87
CA THR A 112 -6.09 10.24 -3.28
C THR A 112 -7.35 9.64 -3.91
N ASP A 113 -8.21 10.46 -4.54
CA ASP A 113 -9.53 10.07 -5.08
C ASP A 113 -9.50 8.95 -6.14
N ASP A 114 -8.40 8.86 -6.88
CA ASP A 114 -8.23 7.87 -7.94
C ASP A 114 -7.77 6.50 -7.43
N THR A 115 -7.44 6.37 -6.13
CA THR A 115 -6.93 5.12 -5.53
C THR A 115 -7.94 3.99 -5.69
N LEU A 116 -7.48 2.87 -6.26
CA LEU A 116 -8.31 1.68 -6.49
C LEU A 116 -8.04 0.54 -5.50
N ASN A 117 -6.78 0.38 -5.10
CA ASN A 117 -6.31 -0.68 -4.20
C ASN A 117 -5.74 -0.03 -2.93
N LEU A 118 -6.32 -0.35 -1.79
CA LEU A 118 -5.92 0.18 -0.48
C LEU A 118 -5.53 -0.97 0.44
N ALA A 119 -4.41 -0.83 1.15
CA ALA A 119 -3.95 -1.77 2.15
C ALA A 119 -3.76 -1.08 3.50
N LEU A 120 -4.22 -1.73 4.57
CA LEU A 120 -4.11 -1.30 5.96
C LEU A 120 -3.66 -2.49 6.82
N ASP A 121 -2.89 -2.26 7.87
CA ASP A 121 -2.52 -3.34 8.80
C ASP A 121 -3.74 -3.88 9.53
N TYR A 122 -3.88 -5.20 9.58
CA TYR A 122 -4.75 -5.86 10.54
C TYR A 122 -4.19 -5.63 11.95
N VAL A 123 -5.08 -5.29 12.89
CA VAL A 123 -4.69 -5.04 14.28
C VAL A 123 -5.45 -6.00 15.16
N ARG A 124 -4.70 -6.82 15.91
CA ARG A 124 -5.30 -7.78 16.81
C ARG A 124 -6.06 -7.08 17.94
N PRO A 125 -7.20 -7.63 18.41
CA PRO A 125 -8.01 -6.99 19.44
C PRO A 125 -7.27 -6.68 20.75
N ASP A 126 -6.25 -7.47 21.11
CA ASP A 126 -5.47 -7.32 22.34
C ASP A 126 -4.54 -6.10 22.35
N ILE A 127 -4.13 -5.61 21.17
CA ILE A 127 -3.24 -4.43 21.02
C ILE A 127 -3.94 -3.24 20.36
N ARG A 128 -5.18 -3.42 19.88
CA ARG A 128 -5.96 -2.40 19.19
C ARG A 128 -6.36 -1.28 20.15
N ARG A 129 -6.12 -0.02 19.75
CA ARG A 129 -6.57 1.15 20.51
C ARG A 129 -8.08 1.36 20.32
N PRO A 130 -8.78 1.95 21.32
CA PRO A 130 -10.24 2.11 21.27
C PRO A 130 -10.78 2.88 20.05
N TRP A 131 -10.00 3.78 19.45
CA TRP A 131 -10.41 4.61 18.31
C TRP A 131 -10.15 3.97 16.94
N GLU A 132 -9.31 2.93 16.86
CA GLU A 132 -8.81 2.45 15.56
C GLU A 132 -9.90 1.86 14.66
N THR A 133 -10.89 1.18 15.24
CA THR A 133 -11.98 0.60 14.44
C THR A 133 -12.78 1.69 13.73
N TYR A 134 -13.20 2.72 14.46
CA TYR A 134 -13.93 3.86 13.89
C TYR A 134 -13.06 4.65 12.90
N ASN A 135 -11.79 4.92 13.25
CA ASN A 135 -10.90 5.68 12.37
C ASN A 135 -10.60 4.96 11.07
N LYS A 136 -10.39 3.64 11.10
CA LYS A 136 -10.29 2.82 9.90
C LYS A 136 -11.58 2.83 9.08
N TYR A 137 -12.73 2.73 9.73
CA TYR A 137 -14.01 2.78 9.03
C TYR A 137 -14.13 4.06 8.21
N VAL A 138 -13.95 5.21 8.85
CA VAL A 138 -14.06 6.51 8.18
C VAL A 138 -13.01 6.67 7.08
N LEU A 139 -11.77 6.24 7.34
CA LEU A 139 -10.71 6.23 6.33
C LEU A 139 -11.09 5.38 5.10
N MET A 140 -11.62 4.17 5.29
CA MET A 140 -12.03 3.33 4.16
C MET A 140 -13.17 3.97 3.36
N GLN A 141 -14.11 4.64 4.02
CA GLN A 141 -15.20 5.36 3.35
C GLN A 141 -14.72 6.59 2.58
N SER A 142 -13.59 7.18 2.96
CA SER A 142 -13.09 8.40 2.35
C SER A 142 -12.44 8.17 0.98
N PHE A 143 -12.26 6.91 0.56
CA PHE A 143 -11.78 6.55 -0.77
C PHE A 143 -12.94 6.10 -1.69
N PRO A 144 -13.41 6.95 -2.62
CA PRO A 144 -14.64 6.69 -3.38
C PRO A 144 -14.52 5.60 -4.45
N LYS A 145 -13.30 5.25 -4.88
CA LYS A 145 -13.05 4.29 -5.97
C LYS A 145 -12.39 2.99 -5.51
N VAL A 146 -12.09 2.86 -4.22
CA VAL A 146 -11.50 1.65 -3.67
C VAL A 146 -12.48 0.50 -3.80
N LYS A 147 -12.04 -0.58 -4.46
CA LYS A 147 -12.89 -1.75 -4.75
C LYS A 147 -12.82 -2.79 -3.65
N GLU A 148 -11.68 -2.87 -2.98
CA GLU A 148 -11.41 -3.78 -1.87
C GLU A 148 -10.29 -3.20 -1.00
N VAL A 149 -10.26 -3.64 0.27
CA VAL A 149 -9.22 -3.26 1.23
C VAL A 149 -8.47 -4.49 1.68
N ASP A 150 -7.16 -4.49 1.45
CA ASP A 150 -6.24 -5.50 1.94
C ASP A 150 -5.91 -5.24 3.42
N LEU A 151 -6.30 -6.16 4.28
CA LEU A 151 -5.92 -6.21 5.68
C LEU A 151 -4.64 -7.03 5.83
N VAL A 152 -3.53 -6.32 6.04
CA VAL A 152 -2.18 -6.87 6.09
C VAL A 152 -1.95 -7.49 7.46
N LEU A 153 -1.84 -8.82 7.50
CA LEU A 153 -1.53 -9.58 8.70
C LEU A 153 -0.06 -9.33 9.08
N ASP A 154 0.16 -8.99 10.34
CA ASP A 154 1.50 -8.95 10.90
C ASP A 154 2.09 -10.36 10.90
N THR A 155 3.30 -10.50 10.37
CA THR A 155 4.05 -11.75 10.52
C THR A 155 4.95 -11.53 11.71
N ASP A 156 4.39 -11.68 12.91
CA ASP A 156 5.13 -11.54 14.17
C ASP A 156 6.42 -12.40 14.12
N ALA A 157 7.53 -11.77 14.51
CA ALA A 157 8.89 -12.31 14.73
C ALA A 157 9.88 -12.25 13.55
N GLN A 158 10.34 -11.04 13.20
CA GLN A 158 11.77 -10.64 13.11
C GLN A 158 11.90 -9.29 12.39
N ALA A 159 11.51 -8.21 13.07
CA ALA A 159 12.07 -6.90 12.80
C ALA A 159 12.71 -6.42 14.10
N GLU A 160 13.70 -7.18 14.56
CA GLU A 160 14.79 -6.55 15.31
C GLU A 160 15.33 -5.43 14.41
N GLU A 161 15.68 -4.30 15.03
CA GLU A 161 16.15 -3.09 14.36
C GLU A 161 17.32 -3.40 13.40
N CYS A 162 17.01 -3.70 12.14
CA CYS A 162 18.02 -3.67 11.09
C CYS A 162 18.27 -2.20 10.77
N THR A 163 19.31 -1.64 11.40
CA THR A 163 19.89 -0.34 11.10
C THR A 163 20.61 -0.31 9.74
N HIS A 164 20.09 -1.01 8.74
CA HIS A 164 20.65 -1.05 7.40
C HIS A 164 19.66 -0.36 6.46
N GLU A 165 20.16 0.70 5.81
CA GLU A 165 19.49 1.52 4.79
C GLU A 165 19.22 0.73 3.48
N ASP A 166 18.99 -0.58 3.58
CA ASP A 166 18.66 -1.41 2.44
C ASP A 166 17.16 -1.25 2.16
N HIS A 167 16.85 -0.61 1.04
CA HIS A 167 15.48 -0.41 0.59
C HIS A 167 14.81 -1.77 0.31
N GLU A 168 13.98 -2.27 1.23
CA GLU A 168 13.19 -3.49 0.98
C GLU A 168 11.87 -3.13 0.28
N ASP A 169 11.57 -3.85 -0.80
CA ASP A 169 10.29 -3.73 -1.48
C ASP A 169 9.24 -4.55 -0.73
N ILE A 170 8.12 -3.90 -0.41
CA ILE A 170 6.96 -4.53 0.23
C ILE A 170 6.14 -5.25 -0.85
N GLY A 171 5.86 -6.52 -0.60
CA GLY A 171 4.87 -7.30 -1.34
C GLY A 171 3.70 -7.71 -0.46
N LEU A 172 2.52 -7.85 -1.06
CA LEU A 172 1.34 -8.43 -0.42
C LEU A 172 0.97 -9.70 -1.17
N VAL A 173 0.91 -10.81 -0.43
CA VAL A 173 0.57 -12.13 -0.96
C VAL A 173 -0.60 -12.73 -0.18
N ASP A 174 -1.24 -13.74 -0.75
CA ASP A 174 -2.29 -14.46 -0.02
C ASP A 174 -1.68 -15.13 1.21
N PRO A 175 -2.34 -15.01 2.39
CA PRO A 175 -1.78 -15.51 3.63
C PRO A 175 -1.74 -17.03 3.62
N ALA A 176 -0.58 -17.58 3.96
CA ALA A 176 -0.45 -19.01 4.22
C ALA A 176 -1.14 -19.37 5.55
N GLY A 177 -1.90 -20.45 5.59
CA GLY A 177 -2.48 -20.94 6.85
C GLY A 177 -3.79 -21.70 6.70
N ASP A 178 -4.37 -22.05 7.84
CA ASP A 178 -5.68 -22.68 7.92
C ASP A 178 -6.78 -21.69 7.51
N ILE A 179 -7.52 -22.04 6.46
CA ILE A 179 -8.64 -21.25 5.94
C ILE A 179 -9.67 -20.96 7.03
N ALA A 180 -9.95 -21.92 7.93
CA ALA A 180 -10.91 -21.70 9.01
C ALA A 180 -10.42 -20.68 10.04
N ALA A 181 -9.11 -20.60 10.29
CA ALA A 181 -8.51 -19.55 11.12
C ALA A 181 -8.63 -18.18 10.46
N LEU A 182 -8.29 -18.08 9.16
CA LEU A 182 -8.40 -16.84 8.39
C LEU A 182 -9.84 -16.32 8.30
N CYS A 183 -10.81 -17.21 8.08
CA CYS A 183 -12.23 -16.87 8.10
C CYS A 183 -12.67 -16.34 9.47
N ARG A 184 -12.21 -16.94 10.58
CA ARG A 184 -12.51 -16.45 11.93
C ARG A 184 -11.97 -15.04 12.17
N ILE A 185 -10.76 -14.75 11.68
CA ILE A 185 -10.19 -13.39 11.76
C ILE A 185 -11.09 -12.40 11.01
N LEU A 186 -11.45 -12.68 9.76
CA LEU A 186 -12.33 -11.80 8.97
C LEU A 186 -13.71 -11.62 9.60
N SER A 187 -14.29 -12.69 10.14
CA SER A 187 -15.57 -12.62 10.87
C SER A 187 -15.47 -11.72 12.10
N ALA A 188 -14.43 -11.89 12.93
CA ALA A 188 -14.21 -11.07 14.11
C ALA A 188 -13.99 -9.58 13.76
N VAL A 189 -13.30 -9.29 12.66
CA VAL A 189 -13.14 -7.92 12.16
C VAL A 189 -14.49 -7.31 11.81
N LYS A 190 -15.28 -7.99 10.98
CA LYS A 190 -16.62 -7.52 10.56
C LYS A 190 -17.54 -7.30 11.77
N GLU A 191 -17.51 -8.21 12.72
CA GLU A 191 -18.25 -8.11 13.98
C GLU A 191 -17.83 -6.87 14.78
N SER A 192 -16.53 -6.59 14.90
CA SER A 192 -16.05 -5.39 15.59
C SER A 192 -16.52 -4.09 14.92
N PHE A 193 -16.53 -4.02 13.59
CA PHE A 193 -17.10 -2.86 12.90
C PHE A 193 -18.60 -2.73 13.16
N PHE A 194 -19.35 -3.84 13.09
CA PHE A 194 -20.78 -3.83 13.34
C PHE A 194 -21.12 -3.28 14.73
N TYR A 195 -20.46 -3.77 15.78
CA TYR A 195 -20.76 -3.34 17.13
C TYR A 195 -20.15 -1.98 17.50
N GLU A 196 -18.90 -1.71 17.14
CA GLU A 196 -18.20 -0.48 17.58
C GLU A 196 -18.62 0.75 16.76
N VAL A 197 -18.92 0.56 15.47
CA VAL A 197 -19.35 1.66 14.59
C VAL A 197 -20.88 1.74 14.53
N GLY A 198 -21.58 0.61 14.37
CA GLY A 198 -23.04 0.59 14.31
C GLY A 198 -23.71 1.17 15.57
N SER A 199 -23.15 0.90 16.76
CA SER A 199 -23.66 1.46 18.02
C SER A 199 -23.37 2.96 18.18
N SER A 200 -22.46 3.56 17.39
CA SER A 200 -22.17 4.99 17.45
C SER A 200 -23.23 5.83 16.74
N TYR A 201 -24.07 5.23 15.89
CA TYR A 201 -25.16 5.91 15.17
C TYR A 201 -26.50 5.89 15.93
N THR A 202 -26.60 5.20 17.08
CA THR A 202 -27.86 4.98 17.82
C THR A 202 -28.14 5.98 18.94
N VAL A 203 -27.46 7.13 18.99
CA VAL A 203 -27.76 8.22 19.93
C VAL A 203 -28.76 9.19 19.29
N GLY A 204 -29.99 8.71 19.07
CA GLY A 204 -31.09 9.49 18.52
C GLY A 204 -32.43 8.84 18.87
N ASP A 205 -33.22 9.53 19.68
CA ASP A 205 -34.52 9.08 20.21
C ASP A 205 -35.48 8.54 19.15
N THR A 206 -36.11 7.40 19.47
CA THR A 206 -37.37 6.87 18.91
C THR A 206 -37.41 6.54 17.41
N LYS A 207 -37.25 5.25 17.08
CA LYS A 207 -38.18 4.38 16.32
C LYS A 207 -37.42 3.20 15.71
N GLU A 208 -37.90 1.99 15.98
CA GLU A 208 -37.60 0.71 15.28
C GLU A 208 -36.15 0.57 14.79
N GLU A 209 -35.29 0.15 15.72
CA GLU A 209 -33.86 -0.07 15.57
C GLU A 209 -33.56 -1.22 14.59
N PHE A 210 -33.54 -0.91 13.29
CA PHE A 210 -32.83 -1.74 12.34
C PHE A 210 -31.34 -1.40 12.46
N PHE A 211 -30.55 -2.33 13.00
CA PHE A 211 -29.09 -2.27 12.90
C PHE A 211 -28.71 -2.34 11.42
N GLU A 212 -28.54 -1.19 10.77
CA GLU A 212 -27.95 -1.17 9.43
C GLU A 212 -26.48 -1.55 9.55
N GLN A 213 -26.12 -2.65 8.88
CA GLN A 213 -24.74 -3.11 8.84
C GLN A 213 -23.88 -2.02 8.18
N PRO A 214 -22.79 -1.57 8.82
CA PRO A 214 -21.92 -0.55 8.22
C PRO A 214 -21.45 -1.06 6.86
N ALA A 215 -21.63 -0.23 5.82
CA ALA A 215 -21.32 -0.58 4.44
C ALA A 215 -19.81 -0.62 4.25
N LEU A 216 -19.18 -1.76 4.56
CA LEU A 216 -17.74 -1.94 4.39
C LEU A 216 -17.42 -2.29 2.93
N PRO A 217 -16.31 -1.75 2.38
CA PRO A 217 -15.70 -2.34 1.20
C PRO A 217 -15.38 -3.82 1.45
N PRO A 218 -15.31 -4.67 0.40
CA PRO A 218 -14.75 -6.01 0.51
C PRO A 218 -13.40 -5.99 1.24
N LEU A 219 -13.26 -6.84 2.26
CA LEU A 219 -12.03 -6.97 3.04
C LEU A 219 -11.34 -8.28 2.68
N VAL A 220 -10.06 -8.22 2.34
CA VAL A 220 -9.22 -9.37 1.97
C VAL A 220 -8.03 -9.44 2.93
N LEU A 221 -7.69 -10.63 3.44
CA LEU A 221 -6.48 -10.77 4.24
C LEU A 221 -5.27 -10.96 3.32
N LYS A 222 -4.16 -10.28 3.62
CA LYS A 222 -2.86 -10.42 2.95
C LYS A 222 -1.75 -10.65 3.96
N SER A 223 -0.72 -11.40 3.61
CA SER A 223 0.54 -11.45 4.35
C SER A 223 1.53 -10.47 3.75
N LYS A 224 2.24 -9.73 4.60
CA LYS A 224 3.34 -8.86 4.20
C LYS A 224 4.59 -9.72 3.92
N VAL A 225 5.20 -9.51 2.76
CA VAL A 225 6.52 -10.08 2.44
C VAL A 225 7.49 -8.95 2.16
N MET A 226 8.68 -9.04 2.72
CA MET A 226 9.78 -8.14 2.38
C MET A 226 10.67 -8.84 1.38
N THR A 227 10.92 -8.17 0.25
CA THR A 227 11.94 -8.61 -0.69
C THR A 227 13.09 -7.62 -0.64
N PRO A 228 14.33 -8.08 -0.38
CA PRO A 228 15.47 -7.19 -0.49
C PRO A 228 15.54 -6.67 -1.92
N HIS A 229 15.91 -5.40 -2.10
CA HIS A 229 16.16 -4.88 -3.43
C HIS A 229 17.18 -5.80 -4.10
N ARG A 230 16.78 -6.54 -5.13
CA ARG A 230 17.75 -7.14 -6.03
C ARG A 230 18.40 -5.97 -6.75
N GLU A 231 19.55 -5.51 -6.27
CA GLU A 231 20.54 -4.99 -7.20
C GLU A 231 20.72 -6.10 -8.23
N SER A 232 20.42 -5.79 -9.49
CA SER A 232 20.77 -6.64 -10.61
C SER A 232 22.28 -6.67 -10.73
N GLY A 233 22.95 -7.41 -9.85
CA GLY A 233 24.35 -7.76 -9.90
C GLY A 233 24.44 -9.28 -9.81
N MET A 234 24.78 -9.92 -10.93
CA MET A 234 25.17 -11.33 -10.92
C MET A 234 26.35 -11.50 -9.96
N ALA A 235 26.11 -11.98 -8.75
CA ALA A 235 27.14 -12.59 -7.93
C ALA A 235 27.37 -14.02 -8.43
N VAL A 236 28.25 -14.18 -9.44
CA VAL A 236 28.85 -15.49 -9.70
C VAL A 236 29.92 -15.69 -8.63
N SER A 237 29.58 -16.44 -7.59
CA SER A 237 30.55 -16.97 -6.64
C SER A 237 31.45 -17.97 -7.37
N ALA A 238 32.68 -17.58 -7.64
CA ALA A 238 33.75 -18.49 -8.04
C ALA A 238 34.59 -18.80 -6.80
N CYS A 239 34.34 -19.97 -6.19
CA CYS A 239 35.31 -20.59 -5.29
C CYS A 239 36.27 -21.45 -6.12
N GLY A 240 37.57 -21.13 -5.98
CA GLY A 240 38.71 -22.07 -5.99
C GLY A 240 38.99 -22.84 -7.26
#